data_AF-A0A3R9EXL4-F1
#
_entry.id   AF-A0A3R9EXL4-F1
#
_cell.length_a   1.000
_cell.length_b   1.000
_cell.length_c   1.000
_cell.angle_alpha   90.00
_cell.angle_beta   90.00
_cell.angle_gamma   90.00
#
_symmetry.space_group_name_H-M   'P 1'
#
loop_
_entity.id
_entity.type
_entity.pdbx_description
1 polymer ?
#
loop_
_entity_poly.entity_id
_entity_poly.type
_entity_poly.pdbx_seq_one_letter_code
_entity_poly.pdbx_strand_id
1 'polypeptide(L)'
;MSKLLAKGESKAKLTKAFHSQVNRIIEIPWLIALTEDFRFGSTSGKKPFGLTFLQWFVKKVVVAGFQNEKVYAQFMSVLHLKSHPVSLFKPAILAGVFRSNDCAAKDSSC
;
A
#
# COMPACT_ATOMS: atom_id res chain seq x y z
N MET A 1 -21.93 -4.18 15.52
CA MET A 1 -23.12 -4.82 14.90
C MET A 1 -24.39 -4.61 15.73
N SER A 2 -24.36 -4.79 17.06
CA SER A 2 -25.54 -4.77 17.94
C SER A 2 -26.31 -3.43 18.01
N LYS A 3 -25.63 -2.28 17.98
CA LYS A 3 -26.29 -0.96 18.07
C LYS A 3 -27.11 -0.55 16.84
N LEU A 4 -26.91 -1.18 15.68
CA LEU A 4 -27.59 -0.80 14.43
C LEU A 4 -28.91 -1.56 14.23
N LEU A 5 -29.02 -2.79 14.76
CA LEU A 5 -30.26 -3.57 14.70
C LEU A 5 -31.32 -3.04 15.69
N ALA A 6 -30.89 -2.45 16.81
CA ALA A 6 -31.78 -1.89 17.82
C ALA A 6 -32.53 -0.61 17.39
N LYS A 7 -32.16 -0.01 16.24
CA LYS A 7 -32.63 1.32 15.84
C LYS A 7 -33.72 1.33 14.75
N GLY A 8 -34.19 0.18 14.29
CA GLY A 8 -35.22 0.09 13.25
C GLY A 8 -34.81 0.68 11.88
N GLU A 9 -33.50 0.72 11.59
CA GLU A 9 -32.98 1.23 10.32
C GLU A 9 -33.33 0.30 9.14
N SER A 10 -33.58 0.87 7.95
CA SER A 10 -33.92 0.09 6.76
C SER A 10 -32.75 -0.79 6.30
N LYS A 11 -33.07 -2.00 5.79
CA LYS A 11 -32.07 -2.98 5.31
C LYS A 11 -31.01 -2.34 4.39
N ALA A 12 -31.43 -1.43 3.51
CA ALA A 12 -30.54 -0.73 2.57
C ALA A 12 -29.48 0.15 3.28
N LYS A 13 -29.85 0.87 4.34
CA LYS A 13 -28.90 1.69 5.11
C LYS A 13 -27.90 0.81 5.87
N LEU A 14 -28.38 -0.29 6.44
CA LEU A 14 -27.52 -1.28 7.10
C LEU A 14 -26.51 -1.89 6.12
N THR A 15 -26.95 -2.34 4.95
CA THR A 15 -26.06 -2.89 3.91
C THR A 15 -25.05 -1.85 3.44
N LYS A 16 -25.47 -0.60 3.22
CA LYS A 16 -24.55 0.48 2.83
C LYS A 16 -23.49 0.77 3.90
N ALA A 17 -23.88 0.82 5.17
CA ALA A 17 -22.95 1.05 6.28
C ALA A 17 -21.99 -0.12 6.47
N PHE A 18 -22.46 -1.36 6.27
CA PHE A 18 -21.64 -2.56 6.30
C PHE A 18 -20.63 -2.58 5.15
N HIS A 19 -21.08 -2.40 3.91
CA HIS A 19 -20.19 -2.35 2.74
C HIS A 19 -19.18 -1.21 2.84
N SER A 20 -19.56 -0.04 3.36
CA SER A 20 -18.62 1.06 3.58
C SER A 20 -17.51 0.70 4.58
N GLN A 21 -17.83 -0.05 5.63
CA GLN A 21 -16.83 -0.51 6.59
C GLN A 21 -15.92 -1.58 6.01
N VAL A 22 -16.48 -2.56 5.29
CA VAL A 22 -15.71 -3.61 4.61
C VAL A 22 -14.79 -2.99 3.56
N ASN A 23 -15.30 -2.02 2.78
CA ASN A 23 -14.55 -1.33 1.75
C ASN A 23 -13.24 -0.74 2.29
N ARG A 24 -13.27 -0.11 3.47
CA ARG A 24 -12.06 0.45 4.11
C ARG A 24 -10.99 -0.60 4.43
N ILE A 25 -11.39 -1.84 4.67
CA ILE A 25 -10.46 -2.94 4.98
C ILE A 25 -9.89 -3.53 3.68
N ILE A 26 -10.73 -3.71 2.66
CA ILE A 26 -10.33 -4.33 1.39
C ILE A 26 -9.62 -3.36 0.45
N GLU A 27 -9.80 -2.04 0.61
CA GLU A 27 -9.16 -1.01 -0.22
C GLU A 27 -7.64 -1.12 -0.21
N ILE A 28 -7.04 -1.43 0.94
CA ILE A 28 -5.58 -1.56 1.10
C ILE A 28 -5.02 -2.75 0.32
N PRO A 29 -5.47 -4.00 0.54
CA PRO A 29 -4.98 -5.15 -0.23
C PRO A 29 -5.34 -5.03 -1.73
N TRP A 30 -6.49 -4.43 -2.06
CA TRP A 30 -6.84 -4.15 -3.45
C TRP A 30 -5.84 -3.19 -4.10
N LEU A 31 -5.45 -2.12 -3.41
CA LEU A 31 -4.42 -1.19 -3.91
C LEU A 31 -3.07 -1.89 -4.13
N ILE A 32 -2.66 -2.77 -3.22
CA ILE A 32 -1.40 -3.55 -3.36
C ILE A 32 -1.48 -4.46 -4.59
N ALA A 33 -2.58 -5.21 -4.76
CA ALA A 33 -2.77 -6.07 -5.92
C ALA A 33 -2.67 -5.28 -7.24
N LEU A 34 -3.31 -4.11 -7.31
CA LEU A 34 -3.25 -3.26 -8.50
C LEU A 34 -1.84 -2.76 -8.83
N THR A 35 -0.97 -2.53 -7.84
CA THR A 35 0.40 -2.10 -8.13
C THR A 35 1.16 -3.13 -8.96
N GLU A 36 0.90 -4.42 -8.70
CA GLU A 36 1.51 -5.55 -9.39
C GLU A 36 0.78 -5.87 -10.71
N ASP A 37 -0.56 -5.86 -10.71
CA ASP A 37 -1.36 -6.13 -11.91
C ASP A 37 -1.06 -5.13 -13.05
N PHE A 38 -0.92 -3.85 -12.72
CA PHE A 38 -0.59 -2.81 -13.69
C PHE A 38 0.92 -2.66 -13.95
N ARG A 39 1.76 -3.50 -13.35
CA ARG A 39 3.18 -3.58 -13.71
C ARG A 39 3.36 -4.17 -15.11
N PHE A 40 2.42 -5.00 -15.55
CA PHE A 40 2.40 -5.59 -16.88
C PHE A 40 1.64 -4.70 -17.86
N GLY A 41 2.26 -4.40 -19.01
CA GLY A 41 1.69 -3.51 -20.03
C GLY A 41 0.45 -4.06 -20.74
N SER A 42 0.12 -5.34 -20.56
CA SER A 42 -1.05 -6.03 -21.13
C SER A 42 -2.36 -5.73 -20.40
N THR A 43 -2.31 -5.13 -19.21
CA THR A 43 -3.50 -4.88 -18.38
C THR A 43 -4.29 -3.69 -18.91
N SER A 44 -5.40 -3.98 -19.60
CA SER A 44 -6.35 -2.98 -20.10
C SER A 44 -7.30 -2.49 -19.01
N GLY A 45 -7.37 -1.17 -18.80
CA GLY A 45 -8.29 -0.56 -17.83
C GLY A 45 -7.93 0.88 -17.45
N LYS A 46 -8.86 1.59 -16.81
CA LYS A 46 -8.64 2.94 -16.30
C LYS A 46 -7.70 2.87 -15.09
N LYS A 47 -6.45 3.29 -15.27
CA LYS A 47 -5.47 3.36 -14.17
C LYS A 47 -5.98 4.33 -13.09
N PRO A 48 -6.08 3.91 -11.82
CA PRO A 48 -6.36 4.84 -10.74
C PRO A 48 -5.30 5.95 -10.68
N PHE A 49 -5.72 7.17 -10.37
CA PHE A 49 -4.82 8.32 -10.25
C PHE A 49 -3.75 8.04 -9.19
N GLY A 50 -2.49 8.38 -9.49
CA GLY A 50 -1.35 8.17 -8.58
C GLY A 50 -0.76 6.75 -8.59
N LEU A 51 -1.29 5.82 -9.39
CA LEU A 51 -0.76 4.45 -9.46
C LEU A 51 0.69 4.41 -9.94
N THR A 52 1.06 5.20 -10.94
CA THR A 52 2.45 5.29 -11.42
C THR A 52 3.41 5.76 -10.32
N PHE A 53 2.99 6.73 -9.51
CA PHE A 53 3.78 7.20 -8.37
C PHE A 53 3.91 6.10 -7.30
N LEU A 54 2.82 5.39 -7.01
CA LEU A 54 2.82 4.30 -6.05
C LEU A 54 3.72 3.15 -6.51
N GLN A 55 3.67 2.76 -7.78
CA GLN A 55 4.55 1.75 -8.38
C GLN A 55 6.03 2.17 -8.28
N TRP A 56 6.34 3.42 -8.60
CA TRP A 56 7.69 3.97 -8.43
C TRP A 56 8.14 3.91 -6.96
N PHE A 57 7.27 4.31 -6.03
CA PHE A 57 7.57 4.30 -4.60
C PHE A 57 7.81 2.88 -4.06
N VAL A 58 6.94 1.93 -4.41
CA VAL A 58 7.09 0.52 -4.02
C VAL A 58 8.40 -0.05 -4.57
N LYS A 59 8.74 0.23 -5.83
CA LYS A 59 10.04 -0.17 -6.41
C LYS A 59 11.21 0.36 -5.57
N LYS A 60 11.17 1.62 -5.14
CA LYS A 60 12.19 2.22 -4.28
C LYS A 60 12.26 1.58 -2.90
N VAL A 61 11.10 1.31 -2.28
CA VAL A 61 11.02 0.63 -0.98
C VAL A 61 11.61 -0.78 -1.04
N VAL A 62 11.32 -1.54 -2.09
CA VAL A 62 11.87 -2.90 -2.28
C VAL A 62 13.39 -2.86 -2.42
N VAL A 63 13.91 -1.96 -3.26
CA VAL A 63 15.37 -1.79 -3.43
C VAL A 63 16.04 -1.40 -2.11
N ALA A 64 15.45 -0.47 -1.38
CA ALA A 64 15.93 -0.04 -0.07
C ALA A 64 15.88 -1.16 0.98
N GLY A 65 14.88 -2.03 0.91
CA GLY A 65 14.73 -3.17 1.80
C GLY A 65 15.88 -4.16 1.71
N PHE A 66 16.53 -4.29 0.55
CA PHE A 66 17.71 -5.17 0.41
C PHE A 66 18.91 -4.70 1.24
N GLN A 67 19.01 -3.40 1.52
CA GLN A 67 20.13 -2.81 2.28
C GLN A 67 19.76 -2.40 3.71
N ASN A 68 18.46 -2.33 4.02
CA ASN A 68 17.95 -1.83 5.29
C ASN A 68 16.84 -2.73 5.85
N GLU A 69 17.21 -3.53 6.85
CA GLU A 69 16.30 -4.46 7.53
C GLU A 69 15.04 -3.77 8.08
N LYS A 70 15.14 -2.53 8.58
CA LYS A 70 13.99 -1.79 9.13
C LYS A 70 12.98 -1.44 8.04
N VAL A 71 13.45 -1.09 6.85
CA VAL A 71 12.59 -0.83 5.69
C VAL A 71 11.92 -2.12 5.24
N TYR A 72 12.67 -3.22 5.16
CA TYR A 72 12.15 -4.53 4.80
C TYR A 72 11.09 -5.04 5.80
N ALA A 73 11.37 -4.99 7.09
CA ALA A 73 10.45 -5.43 8.14
C ALA A 73 9.15 -4.61 8.14
N GLN A 74 9.24 -3.29 7.91
CA GLN A 74 8.06 -2.43 7.80
C GLN A 74 7.26 -2.76 6.53
N PHE A 75 7.94 -2.96 5.39
CA PHE A 75 7.30 -3.35 4.14
C PHE A 75 6.57 -4.70 4.27
N MET A 76 7.21 -5.71 4.86
CA MET A 76 6.58 -6.99 5.16
C MET A 76 5.40 -6.86 6.13
N SER A 77 5.47 -5.94 7.09
CA SER A 77 4.33 -5.68 8.00
C SER A 77 3.13 -5.08 7.28
N VAL A 78 3.34 -4.31 6.21
CA VAL A 78 2.26 -3.80 5.35
C VAL A 78 1.71 -4.90 4.45
N LEU A 79 2.59 -5.70 3.82
CA LEU A 79 2.16 -6.82 2.96
C LEU A 79 1.34 -7.86 3.73
N HIS A 80 1.71 -8.15 4.98
CA HIS A 80 0.93 -9.02 5.85
C HIS A 80 -0.29 -8.34 6.49
N LEU A 81 -0.67 -7.13 6.04
CA LEU A 81 -1.81 -6.35 6.54
C LEU A 81 -1.76 -6.08 8.06
N LYS A 82 -0.60 -6.24 8.70
CA LYS A 82 -0.39 -5.94 10.13
C LYS A 82 -0.31 -4.43 10.37
N SER A 83 0.02 -3.66 9.34
CA SER A 83 0.16 -2.21 9.42
C SER A 83 -0.35 -1.51 8.16
N HIS A 84 -0.82 -0.28 8.33
CA HIS A 84 -1.32 0.53 7.23
C HIS A 84 -0.17 0.95 6.28
N PRO A 85 -0.36 1.00 4.95
CA PRO A 85 0.68 1.39 3.98
C PRO A 85 1.25 2.80 4.23
N VAL A 86 0.47 3.71 4.83
CA VAL A 86 0.93 5.05 5.26
C VAL A 86 2.11 4.98 6.24
N SER A 87 2.29 3.85 6.95
CA SER A 87 3.43 3.66 7.84
C SER A 87 4.80 3.63 7.11
N LEU A 88 4.82 3.37 5.80
CA LEU A 88 6.02 3.45 4.97
C LEU A 88 6.46 4.90 4.72
N PHE A 89 5.56 5.87 4.90
CA PHE A 89 5.86 7.30 4.80
C PHE A 89 6.39 7.89 6.12
N LYS A 90 6.67 7.07 7.13
CA LYS A 90 7.32 7.53 8.36
C LYS A 90 8.73 8.06 8.04
N PRO A 91 9.18 9.17 8.66
CA PRO A 91 10.48 9.78 8.35
C PRO A 91 11.67 8.81 8.44
N ALA A 92 11.65 7.91 9.43
CA ALA A 92 12.69 6.90 9.62
C ALA A 92 12.80 5.90 8.45
N ILE A 93 11.67 5.52 7.85
CA ILE A 93 11.63 4.60 6.70
C ILE A 93 12.03 5.36 5.43
N LEU A 94 11.48 6.56 5.24
CA LEU A 94 11.82 7.43 4.12
C LEU A 94 13.33 7.72 4.06
N ALA A 95 13.95 8.04 5.18
CA ALA A 95 15.41 8.24 5.24
C ALA A 95 16.18 6.99 4.77
N GLY A 96 15.71 5.79 5.12
CA GLY A 96 16.28 4.53 4.63
C GLY A 96 16.11 4.35 3.12
N VAL A 97 14.94 4.70 2.58
CA VAL A 97 14.62 4.60 1.14
C VAL A 97 15.42 5.58 0.29
N PHE A 98 15.62 6.81 0.77
CA PHE A 98 16.41 7.80 0.04
C PHE A 98 17.91 7.50 0.12
N ARG A 99 18.43 7.04 1.25
CA ARG A 99 19.86 6.69 1.39
C ARG A 99 20.29 5.53 0.49
N SER A 100 19.44 4.54 0.24
CA SER A 100 19.76 3.43 -0.68
C SER A 100 19.82 3.86 -2.15
N ASN A 101 19.11 4.92 -2.53
CA ASN A 101 19.21 5.47 -3.89
C ASN A 101 20.58 6.06 -4.17
N ASP A 102 21.23 6.64 -3.15
CA ASP A 102 22.53 7.28 -3.31
C ASP A 102 23.67 6.26 -3.52
N CYS A 103 23.53 5.04 -2.99
CA CYS A 103 24.43 3.92 -3.27
C CYS A 103 24.16 3.30 -4.65
N ALA A 104 22.89 3.00 -4.98
CA ALA A 104 22.56 2.46 -6.30
C ALA A 104 22.90 3.41 -7.48
N ALA A 105 22.96 4.72 -7.22
CA ALA A 105 23.43 5.72 -8.19
C ALA A 105 24.96 5.88 -8.23
N LYS A 106 25.70 5.44 -7.21
CA LYS A 106 27.17 5.49 -7.14
C LYS A 106 27.85 4.20 -7.64
N ASP A 107 27.14 3.08 -7.68
CA ASP A 107 27.65 1.78 -8.13
C ASP A 107 27.63 1.60 -9.67
N SER A 108 27.77 2.68 -10.45
CA SER A 108 28.11 2.61 -11.88
C SER A 108 29.63 2.71 -12.14
N SER A 109 30.44 2.70 -11.07
CA SER A 109 31.89 2.60 -11.14
C SER A 109 32.42 1.78 -9.96
N CYS A 110 32.30 0.45 -10.07
CA CYS A 110 33.23 -0.51 -9.48
C CYS A 110 33.21 -1.80 -10.28
#